data_AF-A0A929HBI3-F1
#
_entry.id   AF-A0A929HBI3-F1
#
_cell.length_a   1.000
_cell.length_b   1.000
_cell.length_c   1.000
_cell.angle_alpha   90.00
_cell.angle_beta   90.00
_cell.angle_gamma   90.00
#
_symmetry.space_group_name_H-M   'P 1'
#
loop_
_entity.id
_entity.type
_entity.pdbx_description
1 polymer ?
#
loop_
_entity_poly.entity_id
_entity_poly.type
_entity_poly.pdbx_seq_one_letter_code
_entity_poly.pdbx_strand_id
1 'polypeptide(L)'
;MKGNEAIAEAAIRAGVDGYFGYPITPQSEVMEYLMLQKPEERTGMVVLQAESEVASINMLYGAAGTGKKVMTSSSSPGISLMQEGISYIAGAELPCLIVNVVRGGPGLGTIQPSQADYFQSTKGGGHGDYRLIVLAPASVQEMADFVDLGFELAFKYRNPALILSDGLIGQMME
;
A
#
# COMPACT_ATOMS: atom_id res chain seq x y z
N MET A 1 4.06 -7.12 17.72
CA MET A 1 4.50 -7.11 16.30
C MET A 1 4.57 -5.65 15.86
N LYS A 2 5.46 -5.25 14.94
CA LYS A 2 5.42 -3.85 14.45
C LYS A 2 4.21 -3.63 13.52
N GLY A 3 3.70 -2.40 13.40
CA GLY A 3 2.60 -2.08 12.48
C GLY A 3 2.86 -2.48 11.02
N ASN A 4 4.07 -2.21 10.52
CA ASN A 4 4.49 -2.61 9.17
C ASN A 4 4.53 -4.13 9.00
N GLU A 5 5.04 -4.86 10.00
CA GLU A 5 5.07 -6.33 10.02
C GLU A 5 3.64 -6.90 10.09
N ALA A 6 2.74 -6.23 10.83
CA ALA A 6 1.34 -6.61 10.95
C ALA A 6 0.60 -6.51 9.61
N ILE A 7 0.82 -5.43 8.83
CA ILE A 7 0.32 -5.33 7.45
C ILE A 7 0.83 -6.50 6.61
N ALA A 8 2.14 -6.77 6.66
CA ALA A 8 2.76 -7.80 5.85
C ALA A 8 2.23 -9.21 6.19
N GLU A 9 2.16 -9.58 7.47
CA GLU A 9 1.59 -10.86 7.90
C GLU A 9 0.09 -10.96 7.59
N ALA A 10 -0.68 -9.87 7.75
CA ALA A 10 -2.08 -9.82 7.38
C ALA A 10 -2.26 -10.04 5.87
N ALA A 11 -1.41 -9.47 5.01
CA ALA A 11 -1.44 -9.70 3.57
C ALA A 11 -1.24 -11.17 3.20
N ILE A 12 -0.30 -11.86 3.85
CA ILE A 12 -0.11 -13.30 3.67
C ILE A 12 -1.38 -14.06 4.06
N ARG A 13 -1.97 -13.75 5.22
CA ARG A 13 -3.18 -14.41 5.72
C ARG A 13 -4.43 -14.12 4.87
N ALA A 14 -4.52 -12.93 4.30
CA ALA A 14 -5.60 -12.49 3.41
C ALA A 14 -5.59 -13.19 2.04
N GLY A 15 -4.54 -13.97 1.75
CA GLY A 15 -4.33 -14.65 0.48
C GLY A 15 -4.00 -13.67 -0.64
N VAL A 16 -3.17 -12.66 -0.36
CA VAL A 16 -2.64 -11.76 -1.39
C VAL A 16 -1.80 -12.57 -2.39
N ASP A 17 -2.09 -12.44 -3.67
CA ASP A 17 -1.40 -13.14 -4.75
C ASP A 17 -0.05 -12.47 -5.11
N GLY A 18 0.07 -11.15 -4.90
CA GLY A 18 1.27 -10.41 -5.32
C GLY A 18 1.52 -9.11 -4.56
N TYR A 19 2.79 -8.86 -4.25
CA TYR A 19 3.30 -7.60 -3.73
C TYR A 19 4.41 -7.06 -4.66
N PHE A 20 4.27 -5.79 -5.03
CA PHE A 20 5.25 -5.08 -5.85
C PHE A 20 5.64 -3.79 -5.14
N GLY A 21 6.92 -3.59 -4.79
CA GLY A 21 7.34 -2.41 -4.03
C GLY A 21 8.75 -1.94 -4.34
N TYR A 22 9.04 -0.69 -3.98
CA TYR A 22 10.37 -0.10 -4.01
C TYR A 22 10.77 0.33 -2.58
N PRO A 23 12.00 0.06 -2.10
CA PRO A 23 12.38 0.40 -0.73
C PRO A 23 12.32 1.91 -0.46
N ILE A 24 11.52 2.33 0.52
CA ILE A 24 11.50 3.71 1.03
C ILE A 24 11.17 3.74 2.53
N THR A 25 11.97 4.45 3.33
CA THR A 25 11.67 4.67 4.75
C THR A 25 10.40 5.52 4.91
N PRO A 26 9.45 5.19 5.81
CA PRO A 26 9.49 4.15 6.85
C PRO A 26 8.79 2.83 6.49
N GLN A 27 8.44 2.61 5.23
CA GLN A 27 7.64 1.46 4.79
C GLN A 27 8.48 0.19 4.53
N SER A 28 9.79 0.29 4.27
CA SER A 28 10.64 -0.85 3.84
C SER A 28 10.47 -2.13 4.65
N GLU A 29 10.15 -2.03 5.94
CA GLU A 29 9.90 -3.16 6.85
C GLU A 29 8.79 -4.11 6.35
N VAL A 30 7.80 -3.62 5.58
CA VAL A 30 6.75 -4.46 4.97
C VAL A 30 7.39 -5.47 4.01
N MET A 31 8.25 -5.00 3.10
CA MET A 31 8.90 -5.87 2.12
C MET A 31 9.96 -6.75 2.77
N GLU A 32 10.72 -6.23 3.73
CA GLU A 32 11.70 -7.00 4.50
C GLU A 32 11.03 -8.17 5.23
N TYR A 33 9.88 -7.93 5.87
CA TYR A 33 9.11 -8.97 6.54
C TYR A 33 8.58 -10.01 5.54
N LEU A 34 8.01 -9.58 4.42
CA LEU A 34 7.55 -10.50 3.36
C LEU A 34 8.69 -11.39 2.86
N MET A 35 9.85 -10.82 2.54
CA MET A 35 11.01 -11.60 2.09
C MET A 35 11.50 -12.59 3.15
N LEU A 36 11.46 -12.22 4.43
CA LEU A 36 11.83 -13.11 5.54
C LEU A 36 10.83 -14.27 5.72
N GLN A 37 9.53 -14.01 5.54
CA GLN A 37 8.47 -15.00 5.73
C GLN A 37 8.26 -15.95 4.54
N LYS A 38 8.90 -15.68 3.40
CA LYS A 38 8.82 -16.50 2.18
C LYS A 38 7.37 -16.90 1.81
N PRO A 39 6.47 -15.93 1.62
CA PRO A 39 5.05 -16.21 1.44
C PRO A 39 4.74 -16.98 0.15
N GLU A 40 5.68 -17.06 -0.79
CA GLU A 40 5.63 -17.97 -1.93
C GLU A 40 5.53 -19.44 -1.50
N GLU A 41 6.18 -19.82 -0.39
CA GLU A 41 6.13 -21.17 0.18
C GLU A 41 4.84 -21.38 1.02
N ARG A 42 4.25 -20.31 1.55
CA ARG A 42 3.06 -20.36 2.42
C ARG A 42 1.74 -20.32 1.64
N THR A 43 1.68 -19.48 0.60
CA THR A 43 0.44 -19.08 -0.08
C THR A 43 0.60 -18.97 -1.60
N GLY A 44 1.83 -19.07 -2.12
CA GLY A 44 2.12 -18.80 -3.54
C GLY A 44 2.21 -17.32 -3.90
N MET A 45 2.16 -16.42 -2.90
CA MET A 45 2.30 -14.98 -3.10
C MET A 45 3.64 -14.64 -3.77
N VAL A 46 3.59 -13.84 -4.83
CA VAL A 46 4.79 -13.31 -5.48
C VAL A 46 5.20 -12.00 -4.79
N VAL A 47 6.44 -11.92 -4.32
CA VAL A 47 7.00 -10.68 -3.76
C VAL A 47 8.11 -10.20 -4.68
N LEU A 48 7.98 -8.99 -5.21
CA LEU A 48 8.95 -8.44 -6.16
C LEU A 48 9.37 -7.02 -5.78
N GLN A 49 10.68 -6.83 -5.64
CA GLN A 49 11.28 -5.50 -5.54
C GLN A 49 11.42 -4.90 -6.93
N ALA A 50 10.67 -3.83 -7.20
CA ALA A 50 10.75 -3.08 -8.44
C ALA A 50 11.97 -2.15 -8.45
N GLU A 51 12.29 -1.58 -9.61
CA GLU A 51 13.37 -0.61 -9.78
C GLU A 51 12.98 0.82 -9.37
N SER A 52 11.67 1.11 -9.29
CA SER A 52 11.12 2.40 -8.86
C SER A 52 9.65 2.26 -8.45
N GLU A 53 9.10 3.27 -7.80
CA GLU A 53 7.67 3.34 -7.50
C GLU A 53 6.80 3.38 -8.77
N VAL A 54 7.30 4.00 -9.85
CA VAL A 54 6.62 4.01 -11.16
C VAL A 54 6.50 2.60 -11.73
N ALA A 55 7.56 1.81 -11.63
CA ALA A 55 7.53 0.41 -12.07
C ALA A 55 6.61 -0.43 -11.17
N SER A 56 6.73 -0.27 -9.85
CA SER A 56 5.90 -0.96 -8.85
C SER A 56 4.39 -0.75 -9.09
N ILE A 57 3.93 0.49 -9.31
CA ILE A 57 2.51 0.75 -9.54
C ILE A 57 2.02 0.21 -10.89
N ASN A 58 2.87 0.19 -11.92
CA ASN A 58 2.50 -0.36 -13.22
C ASN A 58 2.46 -1.91 -13.20
N MET A 59 3.32 -2.55 -12.41
CA MET A 59 3.21 -3.98 -12.13
C MET A 59 1.92 -4.28 -11.37
N LEU A 60 1.56 -3.45 -10.38
CA LEU A 60 0.30 -3.57 -9.65
C LEU A 60 -0.90 -3.44 -10.58
N TYR A 61 -0.90 -2.45 -11.47
CA TYR A 61 -1.95 -2.24 -12.48
C TYR A 61 -2.13 -3.47 -13.38
N GLY A 62 -1.04 -3.99 -13.94
CA GLY A 62 -1.09 -5.18 -14.80
C GLY A 62 -1.61 -6.40 -14.07
N ALA A 63 -1.13 -6.64 -12.84
CA ALA A 63 -1.53 -7.79 -12.04
C ALA A 63 -2.99 -7.69 -11.56
N ALA A 64 -3.46 -6.50 -11.15
CA ALA A 64 -4.86 -6.26 -10.79
C ALA A 64 -5.80 -6.53 -11.97
N GLY A 65 -5.38 -6.20 -13.21
CA GLY A 65 -6.10 -6.51 -14.45
C GLY A 65 -6.34 -8.01 -14.70
N THR A 66 -5.63 -8.90 -14.00
CA THR A 66 -5.84 -10.36 -14.07
C THR A 66 -6.85 -10.89 -13.05
N GLY A 67 -7.44 -10.02 -12.22
CA GLY A 67 -8.39 -10.39 -11.16
C GLY A 67 -7.74 -10.90 -9.87
N LYS A 68 -6.41 -10.73 -9.74
CA LYS A 68 -5.61 -11.17 -8.60
C LYS A 68 -5.67 -10.16 -7.44
N LYS A 69 -5.64 -10.65 -6.19
CA LYS A 69 -5.49 -9.79 -5.01
C LYS A 69 -4.06 -9.30 -4.93
N VAL A 70 -3.81 -8.05 -5.31
CA VAL A 70 -2.46 -7.50 -5.35
C VAL A 70 -2.34 -6.23 -4.53
N MET A 71 -1.14 -6.00 -3.99
CA MET A 71 -0.86 -4.81 -3.20
C MET A 71 0.50 -4.19 -3.46
N THR A 72 0.63 -2.93 -3.09
CA THR A 72 1.91 -2.23 -2.95
C THR A 72 1.95 -1.48 -1.63
N SER A 73 3.15 -1.08 -1.21
CA SER A 73 3.31 -0.13 -0.13
C SER A 73 4.44 0.86 -0.45
N SER A 74 4.28 2.10 -0.02
CA SER A 74 5.27 3.15 -0.18
C SER A 74 5.14 4.23 0.92
N SER A 75 5.82 5.35 0.74
CA SER A 75 5.72 6.55 1.58
C SER A 75 5.50 7.79 0.71
N SER A 76 5.33 8.96 1.32
CA SER A 76 4.84 10.20 0.70
C SER A 76 5.46 10.54 -0.67
N PRO A 77 6.79 10.52 -0.86
CA PRO A 77 7.38 10.79 -2.18
C PRO A 77 7.09 9.70 -3.20
N GLY A 78 7.10 8.44 -2.78
CA GLY A 78 6.82 7.31 -3.64
C GLY A 78 5.36 7.28 -4.08
N ILE A 79 4.40 7.56 -3.18
CA ILE A 79 2.99 7.73 -3.54
C ILE A 79 2.79 8.88 -4.53
N SER A 80 3.61 9.93 -4.45
CA SER A 80 3.60 11.02 -5.44
C SER A 80 4.05 10.54 -6.83
N LEU A 81 5.07 9.67 -6.90
CA LEU A 81 5.51 9.04 -8.15
C LEU A 81 4.48 8.05 -8.71
N MET A 82 3.68 7.41 -7.84
CA MET A 82 2.65 6.45 -8.25
C MET A 82 1.36 7.10 -8.78
N GLN A 83 1.18 8.42 -8.68
CA GLN A 83 -0.11 9.08 -8.94
C GLN A 83 -0.70 8.82 -10.32
N GLU A 84 0.12 8.77 -11.37
CA GLU A 84 -0.36 8.42 -12.72
C GLU A 84 -0.91 6.99 -12.78
N GLY A 85 -0.18 6.03 -12.19
CA GLY A 85 -0.65 4.64 -12.11
C GLY A 85 -1.91 4.50 -11.26
N ILE A 86 -1.99 5.23 -10.14
CA ILE A 86 -3.17 5.24 -9.27
C ILE A 86 -4.41 5.75 -10.02
N SER A 87 -4.30 6.85 -10.78
CA SER A 87 -5.42 7.38 -11.55
C SER A 87 -5.84 6.41 -12.67
N TYR A 88 -4.90 5.69 -13.28
CA TYR A 88 -5.18 4.66 -14.29
C TYR A 88 -5.90 3.45 -13.69
N ILE A 89 -5.44 2.93 -12.55
CA ILE A 89 -6.09 1.79 -11.86
C ILE A 89 -7.53 2.17 -11.48
N ALA A 90 -7.74 3.38 -10.94
CA ALA A 90 -9.08 3.87 -10.61
C ALA A 90 -9.97 4.02 -11.85
N GLY A 91 -9.45 4.61 -12.95
CA GLY A 91 -10.17 4.74 -14.21
C GLY A 91 -10.50 3.42 -14.89
N ALA A 92 -9.68 2.39 -14.67
CA ALA A 92 -9.90 1.03 -15.15
C ALA A 92 -10.78 0.18 -14.21
N GLU A 93 -11.25 0.74 -13.10
CA GLU A 93 -12.10 0.05 -12.10
C GLU A 93 -11.44 -1.23 -11.54
N LEU A 94 -10.12 -1.19 -11.34
CA LEU A 94 -9.36 -2.36 -10.90
C LEU A 94 -9.19 -2.40 -9.37
N PRO A 95 -9.52 -3.52 -8.72
CA PRO A 95 -9.35 -3.66 -7.28
C PRO A 95 -7.88 -3.97 -6.93
N CYS A 96 -7.30 -3.17 -6.04
CA CYS A 96 -6.01 -3.44 -5.42
C CYS A 96 -5.90 -2.70 -4.09
N LEU A 97 -4.87 -3.03 -3.31
CA LEU A 97 -4.56 -2.37 -2.04
C LEU A 97 -3.25 -1.57 -2.13
N ILE A 98 -3.30 -0.31 -1.72
CA ILE A 98 -2.13 0.57 -1.65
C ILE A 98 -1.92 0.95 -0.19
N VAL A 99 -0.71 0.87 0.32
CA VAL A 99 -0.39 1.35 1.67
C VAL A 99 0.53 2.57 1.57
N ASN A 100 0.08 3.69 2.10
CA ASN A 100 0.91 4.88 2.29
C ASN A 100 1.31 4.97 3.77
N VAL A 101 2.58 4.72 4.09
CA VAL A 101 3.14 4.96 5.42
C VAL A 101 3.78 6.33 5.44
N VAL A 102 3.02 7.32 5.91
CA VAL A 102 3.34 8.74 5.74
C VAL A 102 4.54 9.16 6.59
N ARG A 103 5.35 10.03 6.00
CA ARG A 103 6.45 10.74 6.69
C ARG A 103 6.38 12.24 6.42
N GLY A 104 7.20 13.03 7.10
CA GLY A 104 7.18 14.50 6.97
C GLY A 104 7.42 14.95 5.52
N GLY A 105 6.57 15.84 5.01
CA GLY A 105 6.71 16.54 3.73
C GLY A 105 6.61 18.07 3.89
N PRO A 106 6.49 18.86 2.81
CA PRO A 106 6.51 18.47 1.39
C PRO A 106 7.93 18.24 0.83
N GLY A 107 8.02 17.78 -0.43
CA GLY A 107 9.30 17.50 -1.09
C GLY A 107 9.99 16.26 -0.51
N LEU A 108 11.32 16.31 -0.34
CA LEU A 108 12.04 15.24 0.37
C LEU A 108 11.56 15.12 1.83
N GLY A 109 11.25 16.27 2.43
CA GLY A 109 10.74 16.40 3.78
C GLY A 109 11.66 15.79 4.84
N THR A 110 11.09 15.04 5.77
CA THR A 110 11.82 14.35 6.85
C THR A 110 11.40 12.87 6.91
N ILE A 111 12.25 12.03 7.49
CA ILE A 111 11.89 10.63 7.76
C ILE A 111 11.06 10.45 9.04
N GLN A 112 10.75 11.54 9.75
CA GLN A 112 9.91 11.47 10.95
C GLN A 112 8.45 11.22 10.58
N PRO A 113 7.68 10.58 11.46
CA PRO A 113 6.25 10.35 11.26
C PRO A 113 5.47 11.66 11.00
N SER A 114 4.43 11.55 10.18
CA SER A 114 3.54 12.66 9.85
C SER A 114 2.19 12.12 9.37
N GLN A 115 1.18 12.97 9.33
CA GLN A 115 -0.16 12.65 8.78
C GLN A 115 -0.54 13.63 7.65
N ALA A 116 0.46 14.21 6.98
CA ALA A 116 0.29 15.32 6.03
C ALA A 116 -0.16 14.93 4.61
N ASP A 117 -0.30 13.64 4.30
CA ASP A 117 -0.74 13.18 2.97
C ASP A 117 -2.27 13.06 2.83
N TYR A 118 -3.03 13.63 3.79
CA TYR A 118 -4.48 13.54 3.83
C TYR A 118 -5.15 13.95 2.51
N PHE A 119 -4.75 15.09 1.93
CA PHE A 119 -5.34 15.55 0.66
C PHE A 119 -4.94 14.68 -0.52
N GLN A 120 -3.65 14.31 -0.64
CA GLN A 120 -3.20 13.40 -1.69
C GLN A 120 -3.97 12.08 -1.66
N SER A 121 -4.25 11.57 -0.48
CA SER A 121 -4.94 10.29 -0.29
C SER A 121 -6.45 10.38 -0.50
N THR A 122 -7.11 11.42 0.04
CA THR A 122 -8.59 11.54 0.04
C THR A 122 -9.17 12.35 -1.12
N LYS A 123 -8.38 13.23 -1.73
CA LYS A 123 -8.77 14.07 -2.88
C LYS A 123 -8.09 13.63 -4.17
N GLY A 124 -7.08 12.77 -4.08
CA GLY A 124 -6.25 12.36 -5.20
C GLY A 124 -5.05 13.28 -5.42
N GLY A 125 -4.15 12.84 -6.30
CA GLY A 125 -3.00 13.61 -6.78
C GLY A 125 -2.67 13.35 -8.25
N GLY A 126 -3.24 12.29 -8.85
CA GLY A 126 -3.24 12.04 -10.28
C GLY A 126 -4.28 12.89 -11.02
N HIS A 127 -4.35 12.71 -12.34
CA HIS A 127 -5.30 13.44 -13.17
C HIS A 127 -6.68 12.78 -13.18
N GLY A 128 -7.73 13.61 -13.32
CA GLY A 128 -9.12 13.18 -13.32
C GLY A 128 -9.73 13.18 -11.92
N ASP A 129 -11.05 13.39 -11.84
CA ASP A 129 -11.79 13.52 -10.57
C ASP A 129 -12.07 12.15 -9.90
N TYR A 130 -11.06 11.26 -9.89
CA TYR A 130 -11.16 9.95 -9.26
C TYR A 130 -11.16 10.06 -7.74
N ARG A 131 -11.65 9.01 -7.07
CA ARG A 131 -11.58 8.89 -5.61
C ARG A 131 -11.19 7.48 -5.24
N LEU A 132 -10.34 7.35 -4.24
CA LEU A 132 -10.02 6.06 -3.64
C LEU A 132 -10.86 5.83 -2.39
N ILE A 133 -10.96 4.57 -1.99
CA ILE A 133 -11.44 4.21 -0.64
C ILE A 133 -10.26 4.37 0.30
N VAL A 134 -10.33 5.27 1.28
CA VAL A 134 -9.22 5.53 2.21
C VAL A 134 -9.56 5.04 3.60
N LEU A 135 -8.70 4.19 4.16
CA LEU A 135 -8.77 3.70 5.53
C LEU A 135 -7.58 4.26 6.32
N ALA A 136 -7.79 4.79 7.52
CA ALA A 136 -6.73 5.37 8.36
C ALA A 136 -6.71 4.64 9.71
N PRO A 137 -5.76 3.70 9.92
CA PRO A 137 -5.69 2.93 11.16
C PRO A 137 -5.17 3.79 12.32
N ALA A 138 -5.63 3.49 13.53
CA ALA A 138 -5.23 4.14 14.78
C ALA A 138 -4.39 3.25 15.69
N SER A 139 -4.16 1.98 15.31
CA SER A 139 -3.41 0.98 16.10
C SER A 139 -2.73 -0.07 15.22
N VAL A 140 -1.86 -0.88 15.82
CA VAL A 140 -1.23 -2.03 15.12
C VAL A 140 -2.28 -3.08 14.76
N GLN A 141 -3.32 -3.25 15.57
CA GLN A 141 -4.42 -4.16 15.25
C GLN A 141 -5.19 -3.69 14.01
N GLU A 142 -5.54 -2.41 13.93
CA GLU A 142 -6.24 -1.87 12.75
C GLU A 142 -5.35 -1.89 11.49
N MET A 143 -4.03 -1.79 11.64
CA MET A 143 -3.11 -1.99 10.51
C MET A 143 -3.28 -3.39 9.88
N ALA A 144 -3.48 -4.43 10.69
CA ALA A 144 -3.75 -5.77 10.20
C ALA A 144 -5.19 -5.91 9.67
N ASP A 145 -6.19 -5.48 10.45
CA ASP A 145 -7.61 -5.64 10.11
C ASP A 145 -7.98 -4.90 8.81
N PHE A 146 -7.33 -3.76 8.55
CA PHE A 146 -7.61 -2.95 7.37
C PHE A 146 -7.06 -3.54 6.07
N VAL A 147 -6.19 -4.55 6.13
CA VAL A 147 -5.78 -5.28 4.93
C VAL A 147 -6.96 -6.05 4.35
N ASP A 148 -7.64 -6.87 5.16
CA ASP A 148 -8.81 -7.64 4.73
C ASP A 148 -9.97 -6.70 4.37
N LEU A 149 -10.27 -5.71 5.22
CA LEU A 149 -11.31 -4.73 4.93
C LEU A 149 -11.01 -3.93 3.64
N GLY A 150 -9.74 -3.55 3.43
CA GLY A 150 -9.30 -2.83 2.23
C GLY A 150 -9.56 -3.65 0.96
N PHE A 151 -9.20 -4.93 0.95
CA PHE A 151 -9.52 -5.82 -0.17
C PHE A 151 -11.02 -6.06 -0.33
N GLU A 152 -11.77 -6.28 0.75
CA GLU A 152 -13.22 -6.44 0.68
C GLU A 152 -13.87 -5.23 -0.02
N LEU A 153 -13.54 -4.02 0.44
CA LEU A 153 -14.04 -2.79 -0.13
C LEU A 153 -13.57 -2.59 -1.57
N ALA A 154 -12.29 -2.85 -1.87
CA ALA A 154 -11.74 -2.67 -3.21
C ALA A 154 -12.45 -3.56 -4.24
N PHE A 155 -12.61 -4.85 -3.93
CA PHE A 155 -13.30 -5.80 -4.81
C PHE A 155 -14.80 -5.50 -4.91
N LYS A 156 -15.46 -5.13 -3.80
CA LYS A 156 -16.88 -4.81 -3.78
C LYS A 156 -17.23 -3.60 -4.67
N TYR A 157 -16.42 -2.56 -4.60
CA TYR A 157 -16.69 -1.30 -5.31
C TYR A 157 -15.90 -1.15 -6.61
N ARG A 158 -15.08 -2.14 -6.98
CA ARG A 158 -14.21 -2.11 -8.17
C ARG A 158 -13.39 -0.82 -8.23
N ASN A 159 -12.73 -0.53 -7.12
CA ASN A 159 -11.98 0.71 -6.92
C ASN A 159 -10.76 0.42 -6.03
N PRO A 160 -9.62 1.11 -6.18
CA PRO A 160 -8.51 0.88 -5.28
C PRO A 160 -8.83 1.32 -3.86
N ALA A 161 -8.35 0.56 -2.89
CA ALA A 161 -8.32 0.95 -1.48
C ALA A 161 -6.92 1.40 -1.09
N LEU A 162 -6.84 2.44 -0.26
CA LEU A 162 -5.61 3.00 0.27
C LEU A 162 -5.66 2.97 1.81
N ILE A 163 -4.67 2.34 2.43
CA ILE A 163 -4.42 2.44 3.86
C ILE A 163 -3.46 3.61 4.09
N LEU A 164 -3.93 4.65 4.77
CA LEU A 164 -3.18 5.84 5.13
C LEU A 164 -2.68 5.72 6.57
N SER A 165 -1.51 5.13 6.73
CA SER A 165 -0.82 5.00 8.02
C SER A 165 0.25 6.10 8.16
N ASP A 166 0.97 6.10 9.27
CA ASP A 166 2.11 6.97 9.51
C ASP A 166 3.31 6.18 10.06
N GLY A 167 4.49 6.80 10.01
CA GLY A 167 5.71 6.17 10.52
C GLY A 167 5.67 5.80 12.01
N LEU A 168 4.79 6.40 12.82
CA LEU A 168 4.68 6.13 14.25
C LEU A 168 3.93 4.82 14.45
N ILE A 169 2.74 4.67 13.86
CA ILE A 169 1.96 3.43 13.92
C ILE A 169 2.71 2.30 13.19
N GLY A 170 3.35 2.59 12.06
CA GLY A 170 4.14 1.61 11.30
C GLY A 170 5.27 0.98 12.11
N GLN A 171 5.93 1.75 12.98
CA GLN A 171 7.07 1.29 13.78
C GLN A 171 6.72 0.94 15.24
N MET A 172 5.52 1.29 15.70
CA MET A 172 5.01 0.93 17.01
C MET A 172 4.91 -0.59 17.16
N MET A 173 5.24 -1.09 18.34
CA MET A 173 5.04 -2.49 18.72
C MET A 173 3.91 -2.59 19.75
N GLU A 174 2.90 -3.39 19.42
CA GLU A 174 1.80 -3.80 20.29
C GLU A 174 1.76 -5.34 20.40
#